data_AF-A0AB39M6C5-F1
#
_entry.id   AF-A0AB39M6C5-F1
#
_cell.length_a   1.000
_cell.length_b   1.000
_cell.length_c   1.000
_cell.angle_alpha   90.00
_cell.angle_beta   90.00
_cell.angle_gamma   90.00
#
_symmetry.space_group_name_H-M   'P 1'
#
loop_
_entity.id
_entity.type
_entity.pdbx_description
1 polymer ?
#
loop_
_entity_poly.entity_id
_entity_poly.type
_entity_poly.pdbx_seq_one_letter_code
_entity_poly.pdbx_strand_id
1 'polypeptide(L)'
;MQDIGRMEDIARAAGVTRATVYAHFPGKAEIVDALVARVYGVMGEAYTEMAALPRWTRAGIRAWLDEAAAPAALRSLGEGRVRYVEAHERYVAMLVGPPERWRGVDPAEARRRALMAVLQTESFFAAWIAVELPLETANPLRLLADSLCHLVAPAVENDSAGGS
;
A
#
# COMPACT_ATOMS: atom_id res chain seq x y z
N MET A 1 7.73 28.17 -11.34
CA MET A 1 7.96 27.12 -10.33
C MET A 1 7.43 27.64 -9.00
N GLN A 2 6.18 27.33 -8.65
CA GLN A 2 5.62 27.70 -7.35
C GLN A 2 6.08 26.68 -6.30
N ASP A 3 6.68 27.18 -5.23
CA ASP A 3 7.32 26.42 -4.15
C ASP A 3 6.24 25.99 -3.14
N ILE A 4 5.52 24.91 -3.45
CA ILE A 4 4.56 24.28 -2.54
C ILE A 4 5.36 23.64 -1.41
N GLY A 5 5.30 24.23 -0.22
CA GLY A 5 5.75 23.59 1.01
C GLY A 5 6.54 24.48 1.97
N ARG A 6 6.55 25.81 1.85
CA ARG A 6 7.18 26.66 2.87
C ARG A 6 6.38 26.63 4.17
N MET A 7 7.03 26.89 5.30
CA MET A 7 6.38 26.87 6.63
C MET A 7 5.19 27.86 6.69
N GLU A 8 5.26 28.95 5.93
CA GLU A 8 4.20 29.94 5.76
C GLU A 8 2.95 29.37 5.06
N ASP A 9 3.14 28.49 4.10
CA ASP A 9 2.03 27.86 3.37
C ASP A 9 1.30 26.85 4.27
N ILE A 10 2.07 26.13 5.10
CA ILE A 10 1.53 25.22 6.11
C ILE A 10 0.71 25.99 7.15
N ALA A 11 1.25 27.09 7.68
CA ALA A 11 0.54 27.94 8.64
C ALA A 11 -0.78 28.47 8.07
N ARG A 12 -0.74 28.96 6.82
CA ARG A 12 -1.92 29.44 6.10
C ARG A 12 -2.96 28.35 5.89
N ALA A 13 -2.54 27.17 5.43
CA ALA A 13 -3.43 26.03 5.22
C ALA A 13 -4.06 25.51 6.52
N ALA A 14 -3.31 25.57 7.62
CA ALA A 14 -3.78 25.16 8.95
C ALA A 14 -4.57 26.26 9.69
N GLY A 15 -4.71 27.47 9.12
CA GLY A 15 -5.44 28.57 9.74
C GLY A 15 -4.77 29.13 11.01
N VAL A 16 -3.45 28.97 11.15
CA VAL A 16 -2.68 29.40 12.33
C VAL A 16 -1.57 30.38 11.95
N THR A 17 -0.97 31.03 12.94
CA THR A 17 0.17 31.93 12.70
C THR A 17 1.47 31.14 12.47
N ARG A 18 2.43 31.76 11.78
CA ARG A 18 3.79 31.21 11.64
C ARG A 18 4.42 30.94 13.01
N ALA A 19 4.30 31.87 13.95
CA ALA A 19 4.84 31.71 15.30
C ALA A 19 4.25 30.47 16.01
N THR A 20 2.95 30.20 15.83
CA THR A 20 2.29 28.99 16.34
C THR A 20 2.88 27.72 15.72
N VAL A 21 3.10 27.67 14.41
CA VAL A 21 3.71 26.50 13.77
C VAL A 21 5.12 26.27 14.28
N TYR A 22 5.97 27.31 14.34
CA TYR A 22 7.35 27.18 14.83
C TYR A 22 7.45 26.84 16.32
N ALA A 23 6.45 27.21 17.13
CA ALA A 23 6.37 26.82 18.53
C ALA A 23 6.15 25.31 18.72
N HIS A 24 5.49 24.64 17.76
CA HIS A 24 5.25 23.19 17.79
C HIS A 24 6.25 22.41 16.95
N PHE A 25 6.74 22.97 15.84
CA PHE A 25 7.62 22.33 14.89
C PHE A 25 8.75 23.28 14.47
N PRO A 26 9.97 23.07 14.96
CA PRO A 26 11.13 23.91 14.65
C PRO A 26 11.41 24.03 13.13
N GLY A 27 11.05 23.01 12.36
CA GLY A 27 11.20 22.99 10.92
C GLY A 27 10.26 21.99 10.23
N LYS A 28 10.43 21.87 8.90
CA LYS A 28 9.62 20.97 8.08
C LYS A 28 9.93 19.50 8.35
N ALA A 29 11.17 19.17 8.73
CA ALA A 29 11.57 17.81 9.02
C ALA A 29 10.75 17.25 10.19
N GLU A 30 10.58 18.03 11.25
CA GLU A 30 9.80 17.64 12.43
C GLU A 30 8.30 17.50 12.12
N ILE A 31 7.78 18.28 11.17
CA ILE A 31 6.41 18.11 10.67
C ILE A 31 6.29 16.78 9.93
N VAL A 32 7.26 16.45 9.06
CA VAL A 32 7.29 15.18 8.33
C VAL A 32 7.39 14.01 9.31
N ASP A 33 8.30 14.08 10.29
CA ASP A 33 8.48 13.04 11.30
C ASP A 33 7.21 12.83 12.13
N ALA A 34 6.55 13.90 12.56
CA ALA A 34 5.28 13.81 13.28
C ALA A 34 4.15 13.23 12.43
N LEU A 35 4.09 13.56 11.13
CA LEU A 35 3.13 12.98 10.21
C LEU A 35 3.40 11.48 10.00
N VAL A 36 4.66 11.12 9.78
CA VAL A 36 5.12 9.74 9.63
C VAL A 36 4.78 8.93 10.88
N ALA A 37 5.12 9.42 12.07
CA ALA A 37 4.80 8.79 13.35
C ALA A 37 3.28 8.60 13.52
N ARG A 38 2.47 9.60 13.16
CA ARG A 38 1.02 9.49 13.21
C ARG A 38 0.47 8.43 12.26
N VAL A 39 0.94 8.40 11.01
CA VAL A 39 0.50 7.42 10.01
C VAL A 39 0.88 6.00 10.44
N TYR A 40 2.12 5.79 10.87
CA TYR A 40 2.56 4.48 11.35
C TYR A 40 1.90 4.08 12.67
N GLY A 41 1.58 5.01 13.57
CA GLY A 41 0.82 4.73 14.79
C GLY A 41 -0.55 4.15 14.48
N VAL A 42 -1.29 4.78 13.57
CA VAL A 42 -2.60 4.27 13.11
C VAL A 42 -2.48 2.87 12.48
N MET A 43 -1.46 2.64 11.66
CA MET A 43 -1.23 1.31 11.08
C MET A 43 -0.85 0.28 12.16
N GLY A 44 -0.04 0.67 13.14
CA GLY A 44 0.36 -0.18 14.26
C GLY A 44 -0.81 -0.62 15.13
N GLU A 45 -1.78 0.26 15.38
CA GLU A 45 -3.03 -0.07 16.06
C GLU A 45 -3.82 -1.13 15.28
N ALA A 46 -4.03 -0.93 13.98
CA ALA A 46 -4.75 -1.90 13.13
C ALA A 46 -4.08 -3.29 13.12
N TYR A 47 -2.75 -3.36 13.08
CA TYR A 47 -2.02 -4.63 13.17
C TYR A 47 -2.05 -5.24 14.57
N THR A 48 -2.08 -4.42 15.63
CA THR A 48 -2.27 -4.89 17.01
C THR A 48 -3.63 -5.56 17.17
N GLU A 49 -4.69 -4.97 16.61
CA GLU A 49 -6.03 -5.54 16.59
C GLU A 49 -6.07 -6.87 15.82
N MET A 50 -5.43 -6.93 14.64
CA MET A 50 -5.32 -8.17 13.87
C MET A 50 -4.59 -9.27 14.66
N ALA A 51 -3.49 -8.92 15.32
CA ALA A 51 -2.71 -9.86 16.13
C ALA A 51 -3.49 -10.38 17.35
N ALA A 52 -4.39 -9.57 17.89
CA ALA A 52 -5.25 -9.92 19.02
C ALA A 52 -6.45 -10.81 18.64
N LEU A 53 -6.71 -11.06 17.34
CA LEU A 53 -7.80 -11.93 16.91
C LEU A 53 -7.68 -13.33 17.54
N PRO A 54 -8.72 -13.85 18.22
CA PRO A 54 -8.63 -15.15 18.89
C PRO A 54 -8.30 -16.33 17.96
N ARG A 55 -8.70 -16.22 16.69
CA ARG A 55 -8.37 -17.18 15.63
C ARG A 55 -8.25 -16.49 14.28
N TRP A 56 -7.20 -16.82 13.53
CA TRP A 56 -6.96 -16.33 12.17
C TRP A 56 -7.71 -17.17 11.14
N THR A 57 -9.04 -17.10 11.17
CA THR A 57 -9.88 -17.72 10.14
C THR A 57 -10.12 -16.73 9.00
N ARG A 58 -10.47 -17.23 7.80
CA ARG A 58 -10.86 -16.37 6.67
C ARG A 58 -11.97 -15.39 7.06
N ALA A 59 -12.99 -15.87 7.78
CA ALA A 59 -14.10 -15.04 8.23
C ALA A 59 -13.65 -13.97 9.25
N GLY A 60 -12.78 -14.34 10.19
CA GLY A 60 -12.24 -13.40 11.18
C GLY A 60 -11.36 -12.31 10.56
N ILE A 61 -10.46 -12.69 9.65
CA ILE A 61 -9.63 -11.73 8.90
C ILE A 61 -10.49 -10.82 8.04
N ARG A 62 -11.56 -11.35 7.43
CA ARG A 62 -12.48 -10.53 6.63
C ARG A 62 -13.20 -9.49 7.48
N ALA A 63 -13.74 -9.90 8.63
CA ALA A 63 -14.42 -8.99 9.55
C ALA A 63 -13.48 -7.88 10.03
N TRP A 64 -12.25 -8.24 10.41
CA TRP A 64 -11.23 -7.26 10.77
C TRP A 64 -10.92 -6.30 9.62
N LEU A 65 -10.76 -6.78 8.38
CA LEU A 65 -10.53 -5.89 7.22
C LEU A 65 -11.69 -4.93 6.96
N ASP A 66 -12.92 -5.37 7.17
CA ASP A 66 -14.12 -4.54 7.00
C ASP A 66 -14.18 -3.43 8.08
N GLU A 67 -13.71 -3.72 9.30
CA GLU A 67 -13.61 -2.75 10.41
C GLU A 67 -12.40 -1.81 10.29
N ALA A 68 -11.25 -2.34 9.84
CA ALA A 68 -10.00 -1.59 9.66
C ALA A 68 -10.03 -0.60 8.49
N ALA A 69 -11.14 -0.53 7.73
CA ALA A 69 -11.29 0.31 6.55
C ALA A 69 -10.81 1.75 6.81
N ALA A 70 -9.70 2.08 6.15
CA ALA A 70 -8.73 3.12 6.49
C ALA A 70 -9.26 4.33 7.29
N PRO A 71 -8.68 4.63 8.46
CA PRO A 71 -8.96 5.84 9.21
C PRO A 71 -8.79 7.09 8.36
N ALA A 72 -9.62 8.11 8.61
CA ALA A 72 -9.64 9.36 7.84
C ALA A 72 -8.25 10.02 7.66
N ALA A 73 -7.31 9.74 8.56
CA ALA A 73 -5.92 10.18 8.50
C ALA A 73 -5.15 9.69 7.24
N LEU A 74 -5.43 8.49 6.74
CA LEU A 74 -4.85 7.99 5.48
C LEU A 74 -5.51 8.65 4.25
N ARG A 75 -6.76 9.13 4.39
CA ARG A 75 -7.48 9.85 3.32
C ARG A 75 -6.94 11.27 3.08
N SER A 76 -6.26 11.87 4.05
CA SER A 76 -5.74 13.24 3.99
C SER A 76 -4.33 13.39 3.38
N LEU A 77 -3.71 12.31 2.92
CA LEU A 77 -2.39 12.37 2.26
C LEU A 77 -2.56 12.89 0.80
N GLY A 78 -2.09 14.12 0.55
CA GLY A 78 -2.36 14.97 -0.65
C GLY A 78 -1.73 14.56 -2.00
N GLU A 79 -1.21 15.53 -2.78
CA GLU A 79 -0.82 15.42 -4.21
C GLU A 79 0.12 14.25 -4.58
N GLY A 80 0.93 13.74 -3.64
CA GLY A 80 1.72 12.53 -3.84
C GLY A 80 0.87 11.30 -4.16
N ARG A 81 -0.38 11.26 -3.68
CA ARG A 81 -1.35 10.20 -3.97
C ARG A 81 -1.80 10.19 -5.42
N VAL A 82 -1.84 11.33 -6.12
CA VAL A 82 -2.28 11.40 -7.53
C VAL A 82 -1.28 10.71 -8.44
N ARG A 83 0.02 11.05 -8.32
CA ARG A 83 1.07 10.39 -9.11
C ARG A 83 1.23 8.91 -8.73
N TYR A 84 1.07 8.59 -7.44
CA TYR A 84 1.03 7.21 -6.96
C TYR A 84 -0.10 6.42 -7.65
N VAL A 85 -1.32 6.94 -7.67
CA VAL A 85 -2.48 6.31 -8.32
C VAL A 85 -2.28 6.15 -9.83
N GLU A 86 -1.75 7.17 -10.52
CA GLU A 86 -1.50 7.11 -11.98
C GLU A 86 -0.48 6.03 -12.38
N ALA A 87 0.60 5.87 -11.60
CA ALA A 87 1.59 4.82 -11.85
C ALA A 87 0.97 3.42 -11.68
N HIS A 88 0.20 3.22 -10.62
CA HIS A 88 -0.48 1.96 -10.34
C HIS A 88 -1.51 1.62 -11.41
N GLU A 89 -2.30 2.60 -11.88
CA GLU A 89 -3.25 2.44 -12.97
C GLU A 89 -2.58 1.93 -14.26
N ARG A 90 -1.38 2.45 -14.57
CA ARG A 90 -0.59 1.98 -15.71
C ARG A 90 -0.18 0.51 -15.56
N TYR A 91 0.34 0.12 -14.39
CA TYR A 91 0.77 -1.25 -14.14
C TYR A 91 -0.41 -2.23 -14.13
N VAL A 92 -1.54 -1.83 -13.55
CA VAL A 92 -2.80 -2.60 -13.63
C VAL A 92 -3.23 -2.81 -15.07
N ALA A 93 -3.22 -1.74 -15.88
CA ALA A 93 -3.57 -1.84 -17.30
C ALA A 93 -2.66 -2.79 -18.07
N MET A 94 -1.36 -2.83 -17.77
CA MET A 94 -0.43 -3.79 -18.36
C MET A 94 -0.77 -5.24 -18.00
N LEU A 95 -1.15 -5.52 -16.75
CA LEU A 95 -1.46 -6.88 -16.29
C LEU A 95 -2.81 -7.41 -16.80
N VAL A 96 -3.79 -6.54 -16.99
CA VAL A 96 -5.12 -6.93 -17.53
C VAL A 96 -5.24 -6.77 -19.04
N GLY A 97 -4.24 -6.16 -19.68
CA GLY A 97 -4.23 -5.84 -21.11
C GLY A 97 -4.44 -7.04 -22.04
N PRO A 98 -3.88 -8.24 -21.76
CA PRO A 98 -4.15 -9.45 -22.53
C PRO A 98 -5.45 -10.13 -22.05
N PRO A 99 -6.61 -9.94 -22.72
CA PRO A 99 -7.91 -10.38 -22.22
C PRO A 99 -8.07 -11.90 -22.20
N GLU A 100 -7.33 -12.62 -23.04
CA GLU A 100 -7.35 -14.08 -23.11
C GLU A 100 -6.90 -14.74 -21.81
N ARG A 101 -6.00 -14.10 -21.05
CA ARG A 101 -5.56 -14.58 -19.74
C ARG A 101 -6.66 -14.46 -18.68
N TRP A 102 -7.58 -13.51 -18.83
CA TRP A 102 -8.65 -13.26 -17.86
C TRP A 102 -10.01 -13.80 -18.34
N ARG A 103 -10.00 -14.78 -19.26
CA ARG A 103 -11.23 -15.33 -19.84
C ARG A 103 -12.14 -15.90 -18.74
N GLY A 104 -13.38 -15.41 -18.71
CA GLY A 104 -14.39 -15.85 -17.73
C GLY A 104 -14.32 -15.14 -16.38
N VAL A 105 -13.44 -14.15 -16.22
CA VAL A 105 -13.36 -13.30 -15.02
C VAL A 105 -14.02 -11.95 -15.30
N ASP A 106 -14.79 -11.44 -14.34
CA ASP A 106 -15.32 -10.08 -14.39
C ASP A 106 -14.18 -9.05 -14.53
N PRO A 107 -14.26 -8.06 -15.45
CA PRO A 107 -13.18 -7.10 -15.65
C PRO A 107 -12.83 -6.28 -14.41
N ALA A 108 -13.81 -5.95 -13.56
CA ALA A 108 -13.55 -5.22 -12.33
C ALA A 108 -12.83 -6.12 -11.30
N GLU A 109 -13.13 -7.42 -11.27
CA GLU A 109 -12.37 -8.37 -10.47
C GLU A 109 -10.93 -8.57 -10.97
N ALA A 110 -10.73 -8.72 -12.28
CA ALA A 110 -9.39 -8.79 -12.87
C ALA A 110 -8.54 -7.57 -12.49
N ARG A 111 -9.12 -6.36 -12.58
CA ARG A 111 -8.46 -5.11 -12.15
C ARG A 111 -8.14 -5.09 -10.65
N ARG A 112 -9.07 -5.52 -9.78
CA ARG A 112 -8.82 -5.60 -8.32
C ARG A 112 -7.68 -6.57 -7.98
N ARG A 113 -7.65 -7.74 -8.61
CA ARG A 113 -6.58 -8.74 -8.45
C ARG A 113 -5.23 -8.21 -8.92
N ALA A 114 -5.19 -7.59 -10.10
CA ALA A 114 -3.98 -6.96 -10.63
C ALA A 114 -3.47 -5.83 -9.71
N LEU A 115 -4.35 -4.99 -9.18
CA LEU A 115 -3.97 -3.93 -8.25
C LEU A 115 -3.34 -4.48 -6.98
N MET A 116 -3.93 -5.52 -6.38
CA MET A 116 -3.35 -6.18 -5.20
C MET A 116 -1.97 -6.76 -5.48
N ALA A 117 -1.77 -7.36 -6.67
CA ALA A 117 -0.47 -7.89 -7.07
C ALA A 117 0.60 -6.79 -7.22
N VAL A 118 0.24 -5.65 -7.83
CA VAL A 118 1.12 -4.48 -7.95
C VAL A 118 1.49 -3.94 -6.57
N LEU A 119 0.50 -3.67 -5.71
CA LEU A 119 0.71 -3.11 -4.38
C LEU A 119 1.59 -4.01 -3.50
N GLN A 120 1.36 -5.33 -3.54
CA GLN A 120 2.15 -6.29 -2.78
C GLN A 120 3.60 -6.34 -3.28
N THR A 121 3.80 -6.35 -4.61
CA THR A 121 5.13 -6.38 -5.22
C THR A 121 5.94 -5.13 -4.87
N GLU A 122 5.36 -3.95 -5.05
CA GLU A 122 6.03 -2.68 -4.76
C GLU A 122 6.33 -2.54 -3.27
N SER A 123 5.37 -2.86 -2.40
CA SER A 123 5.57 -2.77 -0.93
C SER A 123 6.68 -3.70 -0.47
N PHE A 124 6.75 -4.91 -1.00
CA PHE A 124 7.80 -5.87 -0.68
C PHE A 124 9.19 -5.36 -1.12
N PHE A 125 9.33 -4.93 -2.37
CA PHE A 125 10.62 -4.45 -2.87
C PHE A 125 11.05 -3.14 -2.21
N ALA A 126 10.11 -2.23 -1.92
CA ALA A 126 10.41 -1.00 -1.20
C ALA A 126 10.98 -1.32 0.19
N ALA A 127 10.34 -2.21 0.95
CA ALA A 127 10.83 -2.61 2.26
C ALA A 127 12.17 -3.36 2.20
N TRP A 128 12.32 -4.26 1.22
CA TRP A 128 13.51 -5.10 1.11
C TRP A 128 14.75 -4.33 0.64
N ILE A 129 14.60 -3.44 -0.35
CA ILE A 129 15.71 -2.65 -0.92
C ILE A 129 16.05 -1.45 -0.05
N ALA A 130 15.06 -0.76 0.52
CA ALA A 130 15.30 0.49 1.23
C ALA A 130 15.79 0.33 2.67
N VAL A 131 15.54 -0.83 3.31
CA VAL A 131 15.74 -0.99 4.77
C VAL A 131 16.74 -2.09 5.13
N GLU A 132 17.37 -2.76 4.15
CA GLU A 132 18.22 -3.96 4.39
C GLU A 132 17.56 -4.94 5.38
N LEU A 133 16.22 -5.05 5.31
CA LEU A 133 15.43 -5.76 6.29
C LEU A 133 15.96 -7.21 6.36
N PRO A 134 16.48 -7.67 7.51
CA PRO A 134 17.07 -8.99 7.62
C PRO A 134 15.93 -10.02 7.60
N LEU A 135 15.50 -10.38 6.40
CA LEU A 135 14.60 -11.51 6.21
C LEU A 135 15.45 -12.76 6.47
N GLU A 136 15.32 -13.34 7.66
CA GLU A 136 16.05 -14.57 8.11
C GLU A 136 15.81 -15.79 7.19
N THR A 137 14.96 -15.66 6.16
CA THR A 137 14.58 -16.71 5.24
C THR A 137 15.56 -16.86 4.09
N ALA A 138 15.94 -18.10 3.75
CA ALA A 138 16.85 -18.40 2.65
C ALA A 138 16.35 -17.98 1.24
N ASN A 139 15.04 -17.70 1.07
CA ASN A 139 14.48 -17.19 -0.20
C ASN A 139 13.10 -16.53 0.00
N PRO A 140 13.01 -15.22 0.31
CA PRO A 140 11.74 -14.52 0.50
C PRO A 140 10.94 -14.35 -0.80
N LEU A 141 11.59 -14.48 -1.96
CA LEU A 141 10.93 -14.38 -3.26
C LEU A 141 9.96 -15.54 -3.53
N ARG A 142 10.19 -16.72 -2.93
CA ARG A 142 9.27 -17.86 -3.08
C ARG A 142 7.89 -17.54 -2.53
N LEU A 143 7.82 -16.97 -1.31
CA LEU A 143 6.54 -16.62 -0.69
C LEU A 143 5.84 -15.49 -1.45
N LEU A 144 6.60 -14.51 -1.94
CA LEU A 144 6.05 -13.48 -2.81
C LEU A 144 5.46 -14.09 -4.09
N ALA A 145 6.19 -14.98 -4.76
CA ALA A 145 5.73 -15.66 -5.97
C ALA A 145 4.43 -16.45 -5.71
N ASP A 146 4.37 -17.25 -4.64
CA ASP A 146 3.16 -18.01 -4.27
C ASP A 146 1.95 -17.08 -4.08
N SER A 147 2.15 -15.93 -3.40
CA SER A 147 1.10 -14.94 -3.18
C SER A 147 0.65 -14.26 -4.48
N LEU A 148 1.60 -13.89 -5.34
CA LEU A 148 1.28 -13.29 -6.65
C LEU A 148 0.53 -14.28 -7.53
N CYS A 149 0.97 -15.55 -7.59
CA CYS A 149 0.28 -16.63 -8.27
C CYS A 149 -1.14 -16.82 -7.74
N HIS A 150 -1.36 -16.72 -6.43
CA HIS A 150 -2.71 -16.77 -5.86
C HIS A 150 -3.60 -15.61 -6.35
N LEU A 151 -3.08 -14.38 -6.34
CA LEU A 151 -3.82 -13.19 -6.77
C LEU A 151 -4.20 -13.25 -8.25
N VAL A 152 -3.24 -13.63 -9.09
CA VAL A 152 -3.42 -13.72 -10.55
C VAL A 152 -3.84 -15.11 -11.03
N ALA A 153 -4.24 -16.02 -10.14
CA ALA A 153 -4.52 -17.42 -10.47
C ALA A 153 -5.39 -17.65 -11.73
N PRO A 154 -6.44 -16.86 -12.02
CA PRO A 154 -7.20 -17.04 -13.27
C PRO A 154 -6.40 -16.78 -14.55
N ALA A 155 -5.33 -16.01 -14.45
CA ALA A 155 -4.45 -15.55 -15.52
C ALA A 155 -3.11 -16.30 -15.59
N VAL A 156 -2.83 -17.17 -14.61
CA VAL A 156 -1.65 -18.03 -14.62
C VAL A 156 -1.95 -19.21 -15.54
N GLU A 157 -1.13 -19.37 -16.58
CA GLU A 157 -1.13 -20.59 -17.37
C GLU A 157 -0.67 -21.72 -16.44
N ASN A 158 -1.46 -22.80 -16.36
CA ASN A 158 -0.96 -24.01 -15.72
C ASN A 158 0.28 -24.43 -16.50
N ASP A 159 1.38 -24.68 -15.79
CA ASP A 159 2.47 -25.50 -16.30
C ASP A 159 1.85 -26.85 -16.66
N SER A 160 1.41 -26.94 -17.91
CA SER A 160 1.06 -28.17 -18.55
C SER A 160 2.39 -28.86 -18.70
N ALA A 161 2.78 -29.63 -17.68
CA ALA A 161 3.92 -30.50 -17.74
C ALA A 161 3.75 -31.37 -18.99
N GLY A 162 4.49 -31.00 -20.03
CA GLY A 162 4.72 -31.84 -21.18
C GLY A 162 5.52 -33.06 -20.76
N GLY A 163 5.32 -34.15 -21.49
CA GLY A 163 6.22 -35.29 -21.50
C GLY A 163 5.61 -36.55 -20.90
N SER A 164 5.07 -37.37 -21.79
CA SER A 164 4.86 -38.81 -21.65
C SER A 164 6.02 -39.55 -20.98
#